data_AF-A0A2A4J2B5-F1
#
_entry.id   AF-A0A2A4J2B5-F1
#
_cell.length_a   1.000
_cell.length_b   1.000
_cell.length_c   1.000
_cell.angle_alpha   90.00
_cell.angle_beta   90.00
_cell.angle_gamma   90.00
#
_symmetry.space_group_name_H-M   'P 1'
#
loop_
_entity.id
_entity.type
_entity.pdbx_description
1 polymer ?
#
loop_
_entity_poly.entity_id
_entity_poly.type
_entity_poly.pdbx_seq_one_letter_code
_entity_poly.pdbx_strand_id
1 'polypeptide(L)'
;MLGFDAVPAVYVPSRTGKSLLLHDGYTFYLKNLQAHGRKQWYCSSRDMAGCRADVITAPARSGPGDVLFLVRGRHIHAPPSYYFTPDGKYVRKKDVYHRYR
;
A
#
# COMPACT_ATOMS: atom_id res chain seq x y z
N MET A 1 -18.87 11.64 19.29
CA MET A 1 -17.39 11.63 19.38
C MET A 1 -16.84 11.80 17.98
N LEU A 2 -15.94 12.77 17.88
CA LEU A 2 -15.49 13.51 16.69
C LEU A 2 -15.24 12.66 15.44
N GLY A 3 -15.82 13.12 14.32
CA GLY A 3 -15.49 12.63 12.98
C GLY A 3 -14.07 13.07 12.65
N PHE A 4 -13.13 12.13 12.74
CA PHE A 4 -11.82 12.30 12.14
C PHE A 4 -11.96 11.93 10.66
N ASP A 5 -11.58 12.85 9.78
CA ASP A 5 -11.47 12.59 8.35
C ASP A 5 -10.63 11.32 8.15
N ALA A 6 -11.28 10.25 7.72
CA ALA A 6 -10.63 8.98 7.55
C ALA A 6 -9.64 9.09 6.38
N VAL A 7 -8.35 8.84 6.64
CA VAL A 7 -7.29 8.98 5.62
C VAL A 7 -7.60 8.06 4.44
N PRO A 8 -7.78 8.60 3.21
CA PRO A 8 -8.06 7.77 2.05
C PRO A 8 -6.92 6.81 1.75
N ALA A 9 -7.25 5.57 1.39
CA ALA A 9 -6.27 4.60 0.92
C ALA A 9 -5.82 4.94 -0.51
N VAL A 10 -4.51 5.07 -0.71
CA VAL A 10 -3.92 5.33 -2.03
C VAL A 10 -3.41 4.02 -2.63
N TYR A 11 -3.79 3.74 -3.87
CA TYR A 11 -3.41 2.52 -4.57
C TYR A 11 -2.48 2.82 -5.76
N VAL A 12 -1.46 1.98 -5.94
CA VAL A 12 -0.52 2.06 -7.05
C VAL A 12 -0.41 0.72 -7.77
N PRO A 13 -0.20 0.70 -9.10
CA PRO A 13 -0.08 -0.55 -9.84
C PRO A 13 1.20 -1.30 -9.48
N SER A 14 1.11 -2.62 -9.33
CA SER A 14 2.27 -3.50 -9.31
C SER A 14 2.68 -3.93 -10.73
N ARG A 15 3.87 -4.53 -10.85
CA ARG A 15 4.34 -5.16 -12.10
C ARG A 15 3.41 -6.24 -12.65
N THR A 16 2.61 -6.89 -11.80
CA THR A 16 1.74 -8.01 -12.17
C THR A 16 0.28 -7.56 -12.38
N GLY A 17 0.02 -6.25 -12.44
CA GLY A 17 -1.32 -5.69 -12.60
C GLY A 17 -2.17 -5.67 -11.33
N LYS A 18 -1.73 -6.32 -10.25
CA LYS A 18 -2.38 -6.20 -8.93
C LYS A 18 -2.12 -4.82 -8.31
N SER A 19 -3.04 -4.31 -7.51
CA SER A 19 -2.84 -3.06 -6.78
C SER A 19 -2.02 -3.26 -5.51
N LEU A 20 -1.16 -2.30 -5.20
CA LEU A 20 -0.47 -2.16 -3.90
C LEU A 20 -1.05 -0.95 -3.17
N LEU A 21 -1.17 -1.04 -1.86
CA LEU A 21 -1.45 0.11 -1.01
C LEU A 21 -0.17 0.93 -0.84
N LEU A 22 -0.23 2.25 -0.98
CA LEU A 22 0.84 3.19 -0.70
C LEU A 22 0.51 3.97 0.58
N HIS A 23 1.43 3.94 1.55
CA HIS A 23 1.30 4.71 2.79
C HIS A 23 2.72 5.05 3.30
N ASP A 24 2.95 6.32 3.63
CA ASP A 24 4.20 6.86 4.17
C ASP A 24 5.47 6.44 3.39
N GLY A 25 5.36 6.40 2.05
CA GLY A 25 6.46 6.01 1.16
C GLY A 25 6.72 4.50 1.07
N TYR A 26 5.94 3.68 1.79
CA TYR A 26 6.01 2.22 1.73
C TYR A 26 4.85 1.65 0.93
N THR A 27 5.10 0.54 0.22
CA THR A 27 4.02 -0.22 -0.42
C THR A 27 3.68 -1.48 0.35
N PHE A 28 2.40 -1.86 0.29
CA PHE A 28 1.87 -3.05 0.92
C PHE A 28 1.11 -3.89 -0.10
N TYR A 29 1.31 -5.21 -0.10
CA TYR A 29 0.54 -6.13 -0.95
C TYR A 29 -0.68 -6.65 -0.20
N LEU A 30 -1.78 -6.86 -0.93
CA LEU A 30 -2.99 -7.44 -0.36
C LEU A 30 -2.70 -8.87 0.09
N LYS A 31 -2.84 -9.15 1.38
CA LYS A 31 -2.70 -10.49 1.93
C LYS A 31 -4.04 -11.21 1.98
N ASN A 32 -5.03 -10.62 2.65
CA ASN A 32 -6.30 -11.25 2.92
C ASN A 32 -7.45 -10.24 2.79
N LEU A 33 -8.60 -10.72 2.33
CA LEU A 33 -9.89 -10.05 2.52
C LEU A 33 -10.45 -10.50 3.88
N GLN A 34 -10.97 -9.55 4.65
CA GLN A 34 -11.52 -9.77 5.98
C GLN A 34 -13.03 -9.45 5.99
N ALA A 35 -13.69 -9.74 7.12
CA ALA A 35 -15.10 -9.41 7.32
C ALA A 35 -15.37 -7.91 7.14
N HIS A 36 -16.62 -7.58 6.78
CA HIS A 36 -17.09 -6.20 6.57
C HIS A 36 -16.29 -5.42 5.51
N GLY A 37 -15.79 -6.12 4.49
CA GLY A 37 -15.06 -5.50 3.38
C GLY A 37 -13.66 -4.99 3.75
N ARG A 38 -13.17 -5.29 4.95
CA ARG A 38 -11.81 -4.92 5.37
C ARG A 38 -10.78 -5.69 4.57
N LYS A 39 -9.61 -5.09 4.37
CA LYS A 39 -8.50 -5.67 3.60
C LYS A 39 -7.23 -5.58 4.42
N GLN A 40 -6.50 -6.68 4.56
CA GLN A 40 -5.22 -6.70 5.25
C GLN A 40 -4.08 -6.66 4.24
N TRP A 41 -3.16 -5.73 4.46
CA TRP A 41 -2.04 -5.42 3.58
C TRP A 41 -0.73 -5.61 4.31
N TYR A 42 0.18 -6.39 3.75
CA TYR A 42 1.51 -6.64 4.31
C TYR A 42 2.56 -5.80 3.62
N CYS A 43 3.54 -5.30 4.37
CA CYS A 43 4.65 -4.58 3.80
C CYS A 43 5.29 -5.38 2.64
N SER A 44 5.56 -4.71 1.52
CA SER A 44 6.14 -5.35 0.32
C SER A 44 7.53 -5.92 0.54
N SER A 45 8.22 -5.51 1.60
CA SER A 45 9.52 -6.05 2.00
C SER A 45 9.40 -7.12 3.10
N ARG A 46 8.21 -7.65 3.37
CA ARG A 46 8.01 -8.69 4.40
C ARG A 46 8.88 -9.91 4.16
N ASP A 47 8.88 -10.43 2.93
CA ASP A 47 9.59 -11.67 2.61
C ASP A 47 11.09 -11.43 2.35
N MET A 48 11.46 -10.24 1.85
CA MET A 48 12.85 -9.90 1.55
C MET A 48 13.63 -9.36 2.76
N ALA A 49 12.97 -8.56 3.62
CA ALA A 49 13.61 -7.87 4.75
C ALA A 49 13.04 -8.29 6.11
N GLY A 50 12.15 -9.28 6.17
CA GLY A 50 11.51 -9.73 7.42
C GLY A 50 10.52 -8.71 8.00
N CYS A 51 10.15 -7.66 7.27
CA CYS A 51 9.35 -6.56 7.79
C CYS A 51 7.95 -7.00 8.20
N ARG A 52 7.52 -6.67 9.43
CA ARG A 52 6.23 -7.10 9.99
C ARG A 52 5.16 -6.01 10.00
N ALA A 53 5.46 -4.82 9.46
CA ALA A 53 4.47 -3.77 9.32
C ALA A 53 3.28 -4.24 8.44
N ASP A 54 2.06 -3.92 8.88
CA ASP A 54 0.81 -4.22 8.19
C ASP A 54 -0.21 -3.09 8.33
N VAL A 55 -1.09 -3.00 7.34
CA VAL A 55 -2.17 -2.01 7.31
C VAL A 55 -3.48 -2.73 7.06
N ILE A 56 -4.54 -2.29 7.72
CA ILE A 56 -5.91 -2.70 7.42
C ILE A 56 -6.62 -1.50 6.81
N THR A 57 -7.24 -1.70 5.64
CA THR A 57 -8.17 -0.73 5.07
C THR A 57 -9.61 -1.19 5.26
N ALA A 58 -10.55 -0.25 5.28
CA ALA A 58 -11.98 -0.51 5.35
C ALA A 58 -12.72 0.34 4.31
N PRO A 59 -13.92 -0.08 3.86
CA PRO A 59 -14.74 0.75 3.00
C PRO A 59 -15.01 2.12 3.63
N ALA A 60 -14.94 3.18 2.83
CA ALA A 60 -15.30 4.51 3.28
C ALA A 60 -16.77 4.55 3.74
N ARG A 61 -17.06 5.29 4.81
CA ARG A 61 -18.45 5.45 5.31
C ARG A 61 -19.31 6.32 4.40
N SER A 62 -18.66 7.16 3.59
CA SER A 62 -19.31 8.08 2.67
C SER A 62 -18.46 8.16 1.40
N GLY A 63 -19.08 7.90 0.25
CA GLY A 63 -18.39 7.86 -1.04
C GLY A 63 -17.71 6.52 -1.36
N PRO A 64 -17.16 6.39 -2.58
CA PRO A 64 -16.45 5.19 -3.01
C PRO A 64 -15.04 5.12 -2.42
N GLY A 65 -14.48 3.91 -2.41
CA GLY A 65 -13.09 3.67 -2.02
C GLY A 65 -12.92 3.16 -0.60
N ASP A 66 -11.66 3.04 -0.19
CA ASP A 66 -11.29 2.58 1.14
C ASP A 66 -10.54 3.68 1.90
N VAL A 67 -10.54 3.56 3.22
CA VAL A 67 -9.79 4.40 4.15
C VAL A 67 -8.85 3.55 4.99
N LEU A 68 -7.78 4.15 5.51
CA LEU A 68 -6.91 3.51 6.47
C LEU A 68 -7.69 3.28 7.76
N PHE A 69 -7.87 2.01 8.13
CA PHE A 69 -8.56 1.61 9.34
C PHE A 69 -7.60 1.38 10.50
N LEU A 70 -6.43 0.78 10.21
CA LEU A 70 -5.41 0.51 11.22
C LEU A 70 -4.04 0.35 10.58
N VAL A 71 -3.01 0.96 11.17
CA VAL A 71 -1.60 0.83 10.78
C VAL A 71 -0.85 0.19 11.95
N ARG A 72 -0.05 -0.84 11.69
CA ARG A 72 0.64 -1.64 12.70
C ARG A 72 2.09 -1.87 12.33
N GLY A 73 2.92 -1.95 13.38
CA GLY A 73 4.32 -2.31 13.28
C GLY A 73 5.21 -1.18 12.75
N ARG A 74 6.48 -1.21 13.16
CA ARG A 74 7.50 -0.28 12.67
C ARG A 74 8.23 -0.88 11.48
N HIS A 75 8.54 -0.07 10.49
CA HIS A 75 9.42 -0.47 9.40
C HIS A 75 10.86 -0.65 9.89
N ILE A 76 11.47 -1.77 9.53
CA ILE A 76 12.87 -2.13 9.83
C ILE A 76 13.79 -1.94 8.63
N HIS A 77 13.33 -1.20 7.63
CA HIS A 77 14.06 -0.89 6.41
C HIS A 77 13.66 0.49 5.92
N ALA A 78 14.54 1.11 5.12
CA ALA A 78 14.22 2.37 4.46
C ALA A 78 13.07 2.18 3.44
N PRO A 79 12.30 3.24 3.16
CA PRO A 79 11.35 3.23 2.05
C PRO A 79 12.05 2.88 0.73
N PRO A 80 11.41 2.09 -0.16
CA PRO A 80 11.91 1.92 -1.51
C PRO A 80 11.95 3.28 -2.24
N SER A 81 12.85 3.44 -3.21
CA SER A 81 12.83 4.60 -4.10
C SER A 81 11.76 4.41 -5.18
N TYR A 82 10.94 5.44 -5.42
CA TYR A 82 9.91 5.50 -6.46
C TYR A 82 10.16 6.71 -7.37
N TYR A 83 9.69 6.61 -8.61
CA TYR A 83 9.56 7.74 -9.53
C TYR A 83 8.11 7.87 -9.98
N PHE A 84 7.71 9.11 -10.23
CA PHE A 84 6.46 9.41 -10.91
C PHE A 84 6.71 9.39 -12.41
N THR A 85 5.95 8.59 -13.14
CA THR A 85 6.00 8.59 -14.59
C THR A 85 5.07 9.67 -15.16
N PRO A 86 5.35 10.23 -16.35
CA PRO A 86 4.52 11.27 -16.96
C PRO A 86 3.03 10.89 -17.11
N ASP A 87 2.72 9.59 -17.18
CA ASP A 87 1.36 9.04 -17.24
C ASP A 87 0.70 8.86 -15.86
N GLY A 88 1.26 9.46 -14.81
CA GLY A 88 0.61 9.53 -13.50
C GLY A 88 0.92 8.37 -12.55
N LYS A 89 1.82 7.45 -12.91
CA LYS A 89 2.04 6.20 -12.16
C LYS A 89 3.25 6.27 -11.24
N TYR A 90 3.13 5.62 -10.09
CA TYR A 90 4.24 5.37 -9.19
C TYR A 90 4.96 4.08 -9.61
N VAL A 91 6.23 4.20 -10.02
CA VAL A 91 7.07 3.04 -10.37
C VAL A 91 8.24 2.94 -9.41
N ARG A 92 8.42 1.78 -8.76
CA ARG A 92 9.60 1.53 -7.94
C ARG A 92 10.84 1.54 -8.82
N LYS A 93 11.89 2.24 -8.41
CA LYS A 93 13.17 2.34 -9.14
C LYS A 93 13.73 0.98 -9.56
N LYS A 94 13.69 -0.01 -8.66
CA LYS A 94 14.13 -1.39 -8.96
C LYS A 94 13.32 -2.05 -10.09
N ASP A 95 12.05 -1.70 -10.25
CA ASP A 95 11.15 -2.30 -11.24
C ASP A 95 11.37 -1.70 -12.65
N VAL A 96 12.02 -0.53 -12.76
CA VAL A 96 12.38 0.11 -14.05
C VAL A 96 13.54 -0.63 -14.72
N TYR A 97 14.61 -0.91 -13.99
CA TYR A 97 15.80 -1.57 -14.56
C TYR A 97 15.52 -2.98 -15.09
N HIS A 98 14.53 -3.68 -14.55
CA HIS A 98 14.12 -5.01 -15.02
C HIS A 98 13.22 -5.01 -16.27
N ARG A 99 12.74 -3.85 -16.73
CA ARG A 99 11.88 -3.76 -17.93
C ARG A 99 12.67 -3.69 -19.25
N TYR A 100 13.99 -3.51 -19.17
CA TYR A 100 14.89 -3.37 -20.32
C TYR A 100 15.85 -4.56 -20.46
N ARG A 101 15.49 -5.73 -19.92
CA ARG A 101 16.17 -7.00 -20.14
C ARG A 101 15.21 -8.00 -20.76
#